data_AF-A0A3M0MK87-F1
#
_entry.id   AF-A0A3M0MK87-F1
#
_cell.length_a   1.000
_cell.length_b   1.000
_cell.length_c   1.000
_cell.angle_alpha   90.00
_cell.angle_beta   90.00
_cell.angle_gamma   90.00
#
_symmetry.space_group_name_H-M   'P 1'
#
loop_
_entity.id
_entity.type
_entity.pdbx_description
1 polymer ?
#
loop_
_entity_poly.entity_id
_entity_poly.type
_entity_poly.pdbx_seq_one_letter_code
_entity_poly.pdbx_strand_id
1 'polypeptide(L)'
;MKRPYGIRMRSVLVLAALALLSACNMDTGPSSEEAAQEKARLLALAVSPPMRWEHKSGSDEWTAATLAALEREGVTMLSNVPHDIGTYCPNYAELTKVERKAFWAGFMSALAKHESTYNPMAAGGGGRWLGLMQIAPGTWRSYGCSGHITDGADNMACAVRIMSKQVGRDNAVARDGSGGWRGVARDWGPMRSAAKRADIAAWTSSQSYCTAKTES
;
A
#
# COMPACT_ATOMS: atom_id res chain seq x y z
N MET A 1 51.58 51.23 -71.01
CA MET A 1 51.06 51.89 -69.80
C MET A 1 50.32 50.83 -68.98
N LYS A 2 50.73 50.63 -67.72
CA LYS A 2 50.06 49.89 -66.60
C LYS A 2 49.67 48.40 -66.78
N ARG A 3 50.56 47.57 -66.21
CA ARG A 3 50.40 46.46 -65.24
C ARG A 3 49.63 45.15 -65.57
N PRO A 4 50.07 44.03 -64.96
CA PRO A 4 49.69 42.65 -65.27
C PRO A 4 48.88 41.99 -64.12
N TYR A 5 48.69 40.66 -64.22
CA TYR A 5 48.29 39.70 -63.18
C TYR A 5 46.81 39.55 -62.78
N GLY A 6 46.42 38.28 -62.59
CA GLY A 6 45.14 37.87 -62.01
C GLY A 6 44.77 36.41 -62.29
N ILE A 7 45.66 35.45 -62.02
CA ILE A 7 45.51 34.42 -60.97
C ILE A 7 44.62 33.22 -61.36
N ARG A 8 45.29 32.10 -61.67
CA ARG A 8 44.80 30.74 -61.38
C ARG A 8 44.82 30.55 -59.86
N MET A 9 43.74 30.06 -59.26
CA MET A 9 43.87 29.11 -58.14
C MET A 9 42.60 28.29 -57.97
N ARG A 10 42.69 27.00 -58.32
CA ARG A 10 41.88 25.96 -57.68
C ARG A 10 42.37 25.84 -56.25
N SER A 11 41.48 25.91 -55.27
CA SER A 11 41.66 25.25 -53.98
C SER A 11 40.31 25.20 -53.28
N VAL A 12 39.69 24.03 -53.37
CA VAL A 12 38.63 23.58 -52.48
C VAL A 12 39.25 23.49 -51.09
N LEU A 13 38.89 24.40 -50.20
CA LEU A 13 39.20 24.30 -48.78
C LEU A 13 37.92 23.89 -48.05
N VAL A 14 37.78 22.58 -47.90
CA VAL A 14 36.91 21.93 -46.93
C VAL A 14 37.39 22.37 -45.55
N LEU A 15 36.67 23.30 -44.92
CA LEU A 15 36.93 23.69 -43.55
C LEU A 15 36.07 22.86 -42.61
N ALA A 16 36.75 21.86 -42.04
CA ALA A 16 36.67 21.40 -40.66
C ALA A 16 35.28 21.03 -40.10
N ALA A 17 35.04 19.72 -40.07
CA ALA A 17 34.17 19.09 -39.11
C ALA A 17 34.55 19.53 -37.68
N LEU A 18 33.64 20.24 -37.00
CA LEU A 18 33.65 20.29 -35.54
C LEU A 18 33.18 18.92 -35.04
N ALA A 19 34.14 18.10 -34.61
CA ALA A 19 33.88 17.05 -33.65
C ALA A 19 33.49 17.70 -32.31
N LEU A 20 32.50 17.13 -31.63
CA LEU A 20 32.59 16.63 -30.24
C LEU A 20 31.18 16.32 -29.70
N LEU A 21 30.83 15.04 -29.76
CA LEU A 21 30.10 14.27 -28.75
C LEU A 21 29.15 15.08 -27.83
N SER A 22 27.93 15.36 -28.29
CA SER A 22 26.85 15.69 -27.36
C SER A 22 26.42 14.38 -26.69
N ALA A 23 26.80 14.27 -25.42
CA ALA A 23 26.53 13.22 -24.45
C ALA A 23 25.26 12.38 -24.72
N CYS A 24 25.47 11.15 -25.21
CA CYS A 24 24.57 10.04 -24.92
C CYS A 24 24.83 9.54 -23.49
N ASN A 25 24.70 10.38 -22.47
CA ASN A 25 24.46 9.85 -21.12
C ASN A 25 22.98 9.57 -21.01
N MET A 26 22.57 8.44 -21.61
CA MET A 26 21.34 7.79 -21.22
C MET A 26 21.61 7.02 -19.92
N ASP A 27 21.83 7.76 -18.82
CA ASP A 27 21.62 7.20 -17.49
C ASP A 27 20.11 7.09 -17.32
N THR A 28 19.56 5.96 -17.74
CA THR A 28 18.12 5.64 -17.62
C THR A 28 17.76 5.19 -16.20
N GLY A 29 18.65 5.38 -15.23
CA GLY A 29 18.45 5.03 -13.84
C GLY A 29 18.13 6.26 -12.98
N PRO A 30 17.41 6.08 -11.86
CA PRO A 30 17.19 7.17 -10.90
C PRO A 30 18.52 7.69 -10.37
N SER A 31 18.62 9.01 -10.23
CA SER A 31 19.75 9.69 -9.61
C SER A 31 19.97 9.22 -8.16
N SER A 32 21.18 9.41 -7.64
CA SER A 32 21.50 9.07 -6.25
C SER A 32 20.60 9.79 -5.23
N GLU A 33 20.13 10.98 -5.57
CA GLU A 33 19.23 11.77 -4.73
C GLU A 33 17.82 11.16 -4.72
N GLU A 34 17.27 10.81 -5.89
CA GLU A 34 15.96 10.15 -6.00
C GLU A 34 15.94 8.80 -5.27
N ALA A 35 17.02 8.01 -5.39
CA ALA A 35 17.16 6.76 -4.66
C ALA A 35 17.19 6.96 -3.13
N ALA A 36 17.84 8.02 -2.65
CA ALA A 36 17.88 8.36 -1.22
C ALA A 36 16.51 8.82 -0.70
N GLN A 37 15.78 9.62 -1.49
CA GLN A 37 14.43 10.08 -1.17
C GLN A 37 13.44 8.91 -1.10
N GLU A 38 13.48 7.99 -2.06
CA GLU A 38 12.63 6.80 -2.04
C GLU A 38 12.94 5.92 -0.83
N LYS A 39 14.23 5.71 -0.51
CA LYS A 39 14.61 4.96 0.69
C LYS A 39 14.09 5.63 1.96
N ALA A 40 14.18 6.95 2.08
CA ALA A 40 13.66 7.69 3.22
C ALA A 40 12.13 7.56 3.34
N ARG A 41 11.41 7.66 2.21
CA ARG A 41 9.95 7.44 2.15
C ARG A 41 9.58 6.03 2.62
N LEU A 42 10.27 5.00 2.13
CA LEU A 42 10.02 3.61 2.54
C LEU A 42 10.31 3.41 4.04
N LEU A 43 11.37 3.99 4.58
CA LEU A 43 11.65 3.94 6.01
C LEU A 43 10.55 4.63 6.84
N ALA A 44 10.05 5.77 6.38
CA ALA A 44 8.93 6.45 7.05
C ALA A 44 7.65 5.59 7.04
N LEU A 45 7.29 5.02 5.88
CA LEU A 45 6.13 4.13 5.75
C LEU A 45 6.26 2.85 6.59
N ALA A 46 7.48 2.34 6.80
CA ALA A 46 7.71 1.15 7.61
C ALA A 46 7.44 1.38 9.10
N VAL A 47 7.55 2.64 9.57
CA VAL A 47 7.41 3.00 10.99
C VAL A 47 6.03 3.61 11.27
N SER A 48 5.61 4.56 10.45
CA SER A 48 4.38 5.35 10.65
C SER A 48 3.69 5.60 9.31
N PRO A 49 3.09 4.56 8.70
CA PRO A 49 2.28 4.74 7.51
C PRO A 49 1.02 5.57 7.84
N PRO A 50 0.42 6.25 6.85
CA PRO A 50 -0.87 6.91 7.03
C PRO A 50 -1.95 5.94 7.52
N MET A 51 -2.64 6.28 8.61
CA MET A 51 -3.74 5.49 9.17
C MET A 51 -5.00 6.34 9.34
N ARG A 52 -6.17 5.77 9.05
CA ARG A 52 -7.44 6.51 9.13
C ARG A 52 -7.81 6.92 10.55
N TRP A 53 -7.26 6.20 11.54
CA TRP A 53 -7.52 6.41 12.95
C TRP A 53 -6.50 7.31 13.66
N GLU A 54 -5.54 7.95 12.96
CA GLU A 54 -4.45 8.74 13.59
C GLU A 54 -4.93 9.77 14.62
N HIS A 55 -6.14 10.31 14.41
CA HIS A 55 -6.79 11.25 15.33
C HIS A 55 -7.27 10.62 16.65
N LYS A 56 -7.10 9.31 16.86
CA LYS A 56 -7.50 8.59 18.06
C LYS A 56 -6.32 8.38 18.99
N SER A 57 -6.55 8.70 20.27
CA SER A 57 -5.59 8.40 21.34
C SER A 57 -5.31 6.90 21.42
N GLY A 58 -4.03 6.54 21.57
CA GLY A 58 -3.56 5.15 21.61
C GLY A 58 -3.44 4.46 20.26
N SER A 59 -3.76 5.14 19.14
CA SER A 59 -3.74 4.51 17.82
C SER A 59 -2.34 4.16 17.29
N ASP A 60 -1.29 4.74 17.87
CA ASP A 60 0.10 4.38 17.58
C ASP A 60 0.40 2.92 17.95
N GLU A 61 -0.10 2.45 19.10
CA GLU A 61 0.06 1.06 19.54
C GLU A 61 -0.71 0.10 18.64
N TRP A 62 -1.90 0.49 18.19
CA TRP A 62 -2.70 -0.31 17.25
C TRP A 62 -1.98 -0.44 15.91
N THR A 63 -1.38 0.65 15.43
CA THR A 63 -0.58 0.69 14.20
C THR A 63 0.66 -0.19 14.32
N ALA A 64 1.44 -0.03 15.38
CA ALA A 64 2.64 -0.83 15.64
C ALA A 64 2.33 -2.33 15.73
N ALA A 65 1.28 -2.71 16.48
CA ALA A 65 0.85 -4.10 16.59
C ALA A 65 0.37 -4.67 15.25
N THR A 66 -0.36 -3.89 14.46
CA THR A 66 -0.80 -4.27 13.11
C THR A 66 0.39 -4.54 12.20
N LEU A 67 1.38 -3.63 12.15
CA LEU A 67 2.57 -3.77 11.31
C LEU A 67 3.47 -4.94 11.73
N ALA A 68 3.62 -5.17 13.03
CA ALA A 68 4.36 -6.30 13.58
C ALA A 68 3.67 -7.64 13.26
N ALA A 69 2.34 -7.70 13.42
CA ALA A 69 1.57 -8.88 13.06
C ALA A 69 1.61 -9.15 11.54
N LEU A 70 1.56 -8.11 10.71
CA LEU A 70 1.67 -8.26 9.24
C LEU A 70 3.02 -8.82 8.82
N GLU A 71 4.10 -8.42 9.50
CA GLU A 71 5.44 -8.98 9.23
C GLU A 71 5.50 -10.48 9.51
N ARG A 72 4.89 -10.91 10.63
CA ARG A 72 4.95 -12.29 11.11
C ARG A 72 3.95 -13.23 10.42
N GLU A 73 2.71 -12.78 10.25
CA GLU A 73 1.57 -13.61 9.85
C GLU A 73 1.10 -13.31 8.42
N GLY A 74 1.45 -12.14 7.89
CA GLY A 74 0.91 -11.61 6.64
C GLY A 74 1.67 -12.03 5.38
N VAL A 75 2.72 -12.85 5.47
CA VAL A 75 3.64 -13.13 4.35
C VAL A 75 2.89 -13.51 3.06
N THR A 76 1.99 -14.50 3.11
CA THR A 76 1.21 -14.91 1.93
C THR A 76 0.29 -13.79 1.41
N MET A 77 -0.37 -13.06 2.32
CA MET A 77 -1.26 -11.96 1.94
C MET A 77 -0.49 -10.81 1.27
N LEU A 78 0.72 -10.52 1.74
CA LEU A 78 1.60 -9.47 1.20
C LEU A 78 2.24 -9.87 -0.13
N SER A 79 2.53 -11.15 -0.33
CA SER A 79 3.11 -11.65 -1.58
C SER A 79 2.10 -11.75 -2.72
N ASN A 80 0.81 -11.88 -2.41
CA ASN A 80 -0.24 -12.03 -3.41
C ASN A 80 -0.72 -10.68 -3.97
N VAL A 81 -1.33 -10.73 -5.16
CA VAL A 81 -2.10 -9.62 -5.75
C VAL A 81 -3.55 -10.06 -5.82
N PRO A 82 -4.41 -9.67 -4.84
CA PRO A 82 -5.81 -10.08 -4.83
C PRO A 82 -6.56 -9.62 -6.08
N HIS A 83 -7.48 -10.44 -6.56
CA HIS A 83 -8.16 -10.23 -7.86
C HIS A 83 -8.93 -8.91 -7.98
N ASP A 84 -9.35 -8.34 -6.86
CA ASP A 84 -10.14 -7.12 -6.73
C ASP A 84 -9.37 -6.00 -6.00
N ILE A 85 -8.05 -6.15 -5.85
CA ILE A 85 -7.22 -5.18 -5.11
C ILE A 85 -7.17 -3.82 -5.78
N GLY A 86 -7.27 -3.76 -7.12
CA GLY A 86 -7.23 -2.51 -7.88
C GLY A 86 -8.34 -1.52 -7.49
N THR A 87 -9.48 -2.00 -6.97
CA THR A 87 -10.53 -1.14 -6.42
C THR A 87 -10.08 -0.39 -5.17
N TYR A 88 -9.21 -0.98 -4.36
CA TYR A 88 -8.73 -0.41 -3.10
C TYR A 88 -7.37 0.27 -3.27
N CYS A 89 -6.56 -0.18 -4.22
CA CYS A 89 -5.23 0.34 -4.50
C CYS A 89 -4.87 0.05 -5.97
N PRO A 90 -5.08 1.01 -6.90
CA PRO A 90 -4.91 0.78 -8.33
C PRO A 90 -3.53 0.26 -8.76
N ASN A 91 -2.45 0.70 -8.10
CA ASN A 91 -1.07 0.31 -8.42
C ASN A 91 -0.52 -0.85 -7.54
N TYR A 92 -1.37 -1.58 -6.81
CA TYR A 92 -0.94 -2.53 -5.77
C TYR A 92 0.12 -3.54 -6.24
N ALA A 93 0.03 -3.98 -7.50
CA ALA A 93 0.95 -4.96 -8.08
C ALA A 93 2.42 -4.48 -8.05
N GLU A 94 2.65 -3.17 -8.19
CA GLU A 94 3.97 -2.53 -8.26
C GLU A 94 4.55 -2.22 -6.87
N LEU A 95 3.76 -2.39 -5.81
CA LEU A 95 4.16 -1.99 -4.47
C LEU A 95 5.23 -2.92 -3.90
N THR A 96 6.21 -2.28 -3.24
CA THR A 96 7.17 -2.97 -2.39
C THR A 96 6.48 -3.67 -1.21
N LYS A 97 7.14 -4.63 -0.55
CA LYS A 97 6.60 -5.28 0.65
C LYS A 97 6.22 -4.26 1.74
N VAL A 98 7.01 -3.20 1.89
CA VAL A 98 6.75 -2.12 2.87
C VAL A 98 5.46 -1.38 2.54
N GLU A 99 5.27 -0.99 1.28
CA GLU A 99 4.06 -0.30 0.84
C GLU A 99 2.83 -1.21 0.89
N ARG A 100 2.97 -2.51 0.59
CA ARG A 100 1.88 -3.49 0.77
C ARG A 100 1.48 -3.64 2.24
N LYS A 101 2.45 -3.61 3.17
CA LYS A 101 2.17 -3.58 4.62
C LYS A 101 1.44 -2.30 5.02
N ALA A 102 1.91 -1.15 4.56
CA ALA A 102 1.25 0.14 4.79
C ALA A 102 -0.20 0.11 4.27
N PHE A 103 -0.42 -0.40 3.05
CA PHE A 103 -1.76 -0.58 2.49
C PHE A 103 -2.66 -1.42 3.39
N TRP A 104 -2.23 -2.62 3.79
CA TRP A 104 -3.09 -3.50 4.59
C TRP A 104 -3.35 -2.96 6.00
N ALA A 105 -2.36 -2.32 6.61
CA ALA A 105 -2.54 -1.63 7.89
C ALA A 105 -3.57 -0.49 7.76
N GLY A 106 -3.40 0.37 6.74
CA GLY A 106 -4.33 1.44 6.43
C GLY A 106 -5.74 0.91 6.12
N PHE A 107 -5.86 -0.14 5.31
CA PHE A 107 -7.14 -0.80 5.01
C PHE A 107 -7.84 -1.28 6.29
N MET A 108 -7.12 -1.93 7.21
CA MET A 108 -7.69 -2.37 8.49
C MET A 108 -8.14 -1.19 9.35
N SER A 109 -7.40 -0.07 9.35
CA SER A 109 -7.89 1.14 10.03
C SER A 109 -9.17 1.67 9.41
N ALA A 110 -9.27 1.72 8.07
CA ALA A 110 -10.49 2.14 7.40
C ALA A 110 -11.68 1.22 7.72
N LEU A 111 -11.44 -0.08 7.84
CA LEU A 111 -12.44 -1.07 8.24
C LEU A 111 -12.86 -0.92 9.72
N ALA A 112 -11.92 -0.66 10.64
CA ALA A 112 -12.20 -0.46 12.07
C ALA A 112 -13.20 0.69 12.33
N LYS A 113 -13.21 1.72 11.47
CA LYS A 113 -14.25 2.77 11.48
C LYS A 113 -15.65 2.17 11.41
N HIS A 114 -15.84 1.23 10.49
CA HIS A 114 -17.15 0.64 10.18
C HIS A 114 -17.55 -0.51 11.09
N GLU A 115 -16.59 -1.07 11.83
CA GLU A 115 -16.80 -2.10 12.83
C GLU A 115 -17.10 -1.52 14.22
N SER A 116 -16.28 -0.59 14.70
CA SER A 116 -16.33 -0.11 16.09
C SER A 116 -16.33 1.40 16.23
N THR A 117 -16.22 2.16 15.13
CA THR A 117 -15.93 3.61 15.18
C THR A 117 -14.64 3.89 15.97
N TYR A 118 -13.66 3.00 15.83
CA TYR A 118 -12.37 3.04 16.53
C TYR A 118 -12.47 2.95 18.06
N ASN A 119 -13.44 2.19 18.57
CA ASN A 119 -13.60 1.98 20.01
C ASN A 119 -13.06 0.60 20.41
N PRO A 120 -11.91 0.49 21.11
CA PRO A 120 -11.35 -0.79 21.54
C PRO A 120 -12.21 -1.49 22.60
N MET A 121 -13.10 -0.79 23.29
CA MET A 121 -14.04 -1.36 24.26
C MET A 121 -15.40 -1.69 23.65
N ALA A 122 -15.56 -1.59 22.32
CA ALA A 122 -16.83 -1.85 21.66
C ALA A 122 -17.30 -3.29 21.86
N ALA A 123 -18.59 -3.45 22.19
CA ALA A 123 -19.27 -4.73 22.33
C ALA A 123 -20.51 -4.77 21.43
N GLY A 124 -20.39 -5.37 20.24
CA GLY A 124 -21.46 -5.48 19.27
C GLY A 124 -22.39 -6.67 19.53
N GLY A 125 -23.64 -6.54 19.09
CA GLY A 125 -24.62 -7.62 19.14
C GLY A 125 -24.89 -8.20 20.53
N GLY A 126 -24.80 -7.36 21.57
CA GLY A 126 -24.94 -7.80 22.96
C GLY A 126 -23.70 -8.51 23.53
N GLY A 127 -22.49 -8.16 23.05
CA GLY A 127 -21.23 -8.76 23.51
C GLY A 127 -20.78 -9.99 22.71
N ARG A 128 -21.40 -10.24 21.56
CA ARG A 128 -21.03 -11.34 20.66
C ARG A 128 -19.74 -11.06 19.90
N TRP A 129 -19.40 -9.78 19.71
CA TRP A 129 -18.22 -9.30 19.00
C TRP A 129 -17.57 -8.17 19.77
N LEU A 130 -16.25 -8.19 19.89
CA LEU A 130 -15.51 -7.32 20.80
C LEU A 130 -14.35 -6.62 20.10
N GLY A 131 -14.06 -5.40 20.58
CA GLY A 131 -12.89 -4.64 20.19
C GLY A 131 -12.99 -3.90 18.86
N LEU A 132 -11.85 -3.36 18.42
CA LEU A 132 -11.72 -2.51 17.23
C LEU A 132 -12.28 -3.18 15.97
N MET A 133 -12.04 -4.47 15.84
CA MET A 133 -12.37 -5.28 14.66
C MET A 133 -13.54 -6.23 14.90
N GLN A 134 -14.27 -6.06 16.01
CA GLN A 134 -15.48 -6.81 16.35
C GLN A 134 -15.29 -8.33 16.19
N ILE A 135 -14.26 -8.86 16.87
CA ILE A 135 -13.93 -10.29 16.81
C ILE A 135 -14.78 -11.04 17.84
N ALA A 136 -15.35 -12.17 17.44
CA ALA A 136 -16.07 -13.04 18.38
C ALA A 136 -15.09 -13.79 19.30
N PRO A 137 -15.38 -13.97 20.60
CA PRO A 137 -14.50 -14.71 21.51
C PRO A 137 -14.19 -16.16 21.08
N GLY A 138 -15.14 -16.81 20.40
CA GLY A 138 -14.91 -18.14 19.82
C GLY A 138 -13.86 -18.12 18.71
N THR A 139 -13.96 -17.15 17.79
CA THR A 139 -12.99 -16.93 16.71
C THR A 139 -11.61 -16.58 17.26
N TRP A 140 -11.56 -15.70 18.27
CA TRP A 140 -10.31 -15.36 18.95
C TRP A 140 -9.54 -16.60 19.41
N ARG A 141 -10.23 -17.51 20.10
CA ARG A 141 -9.65 -18.76 20.57
C ARG A 141 -9.28 -19.71 19.44
N SER A 142 -10.12 -19.86 18.41
CA SER A 142 -9.85 -20.78 17.31
C SER A 142 -8.65 -20.37 16.45
N TYR A 143 -8.38 -19.06 16.36
CA TYR A 143 -7.18 -18.52 15.72
C TYR A 143 -5.96 -18.42 16.65
N GLY A 144 -6.07 -18.94 17.89
CA GLY A 144 -4.98 -18.97 18.86
C GLY A 144 -4.46 -17.57 19.21
N CYS A 145 -5.35 -16.58 19.27
CA CYS A 145 -4.99 -15.22 19.66
C CYS A 145 -4.74 -15.14 21.17
N SER A 146 -3.71 -14.39 21.55
CA SER A 146 -3.26 -14.21 22.94
C SER A 146 -3.54 -12.79 23.42
N GLY A 147 -3.54 -12.58 24.74
CA GLY A 147 -3.79 -11.28 25.33
C GLY A 147 -5.27 -11.02 25.60
N HIS A 148 -5.70 -9.76 25.54
CA HIS A 148 -7.07 -9.36 25.87
C HIS A 148 -7.82 -8.85 24.63
N ILE A 149 -8.98 -9.41 24.33
CA ILE A 149 -9.71 -9.10 23.07
C ILE A 149 -10.16 -7.63 22.94
N THR A 150 -10.33 -6.91 24.05
CA THR A 150 -10.63 -5.47 24.03
C THR A 150 -9.39 -4.59 24.20
N ASP A 151 -8.21 -5.18 24.36
CA ASP A 151 -6.97 -4.43 24.14
C ASP A 151 -6.82 -4.15 22.63
N GLY A 152 -6.54 -2.90 22.27
CA GLY A 152 -6.54 -2.48 20.87
C GLY A 152 -5.42 -3.15 20.06
N ALA A 153 -4.22 -3.26 20.64
CA ALA A 153 -3.08 -3.87 19.99
C ALA A 153 -3.29 -5.38 19.78
N ASP A 154 -3.73 -6.10 20.82
CA ASP A 154 -4.03 -7.52 20.75
C ASP A 154 -5.18 -7.79 19.75
N ASN A 155 -6.23 -6.95 19.75
CA ASN A 155 -7.35 -7.05 18.81
C ASN A 155 -6.90 -6.92 17.36
N MET A 156 -6.07 -5.92 17.07
CA MET A 156 -5.53 -5.71 15.73
C MET A 156 -4.58 -6.83 15.29
N ALA A 157 -3.72 -7.32 16.19
CA ALA A 157 -2.83 -8.43 15.88
C ALA A 157 -3.63 -9.71 15.51
N CYS A 158 -4.71 -9.99 16.25
CA CYS A 158 -5.61 -11.09 15.92
C CYS A 158 -6.35 -10.87 14.58
N ALA A 159 -6.80 -9.64 14.32
CA ALA A 159 -7.45 -9.28 13.06
C ALA A 159 -6.53 -9.52 11.87
N VAL A 160 -5.24 -9.18 11.98
CA VAL A 160 -4.23 -9.47 10.94
C VAL A 160 -4.12 -10.97 10.68
N ARG A 161 -4.08 -11.80 11.73
CA ARG A 161 -3.99 -13.26 11.57
C ARG A 161 -5.21 -13.82 10.84
N ILE A 162 -6.41 -13.41 11.24
CA ILE A 162 -7.66 -13.82 10.58
C ILE A 162 -7.65 -13.36 9.12
N MET A 163 -7.35 -12.08 8.87
CA MET A 163 -7.37 -11.51 7.53
C MET A 163 -6.35 -12.18 6.61
N SER A 164 -5.13 -12.39 7.09
CA SER A 164 -4.05 -13.04 6.34
C SER A 164 -4.43 -14.45 5.91
N LYS A 165 -5.10 -15.22 6.80
CA LYS A 165 -5.61 -16.55 6.46
C LYS A 165 -6.66 -16.50 5.35
N GLN A 166 -7.60 -15.57 5.44
CA GLN A 166 -8.76 -15.51 4.55
C GLN A 166 -8.40 -14.95 3.18
N VAL A 167 -7.62 -13.86 3.13
CA VAL A 167 -7.09 -13.29 1.88
C VAL A 167 -6.11 -14.27 1.23
N GLY A 168 -5.23 -14.91 2.01
CA GLY A 168 -4.32 -15.94 1.49
C GLY A 168 -5.05 -17.13 0.88
N ARG A 169 -6.17 -17.58 1.49
CA ARG A 169 -7.00 -18.66 0.94
C ARG A 169 -7.71 -18.26 -0.35
N ASP A 170 -8.32 -17.08 -0.38
CA ASP A 170 -9.27 -16.73 -1.43
C ASP A 170 -8.70 -15.80 -2.52
N ASN A 171 -7.48 -15.28 -2.33
CA ASN A 171 -6.85 -14.27 -3.16
C ASN A 171 -7.78 -13.09 -3.53
N ALA A 172 -8.52 -12.59 -2.54
CA ALA A 172 -9.53 -11.55 -2.72
C ALA A 172 -9.63 -10.65 -1.49
N VAL A 173 -10.10 -9.41 -1.69
CA VAL A 173 -10.50 -8.49 -0.62
C VAL A 173 -11.96 -8.71 -0.27
N ALA A 174 -12.88 -8.56 -1.24
CA ALA A 174 -14.32 -8.67 -1.04
C ALA A 174 -15.05 -9.05 -2.34
N ARG A 175 -14.87 -10.29 -2.79
CA ARG A 175 -15.64 -10.88 -3.90
C ARG A 175 -16.86 -11.63 -3.37
N ASP A 176 -18.05 -11.35 -3.87
CA ASP A 176 -19.23 -12.22 -3.66
C ASP A 176 -19.41 -13.24 -4.77
N GLY A 177 -19.23 -12.82 -6.04
CA GLY A 177 -19.10 -13.63 -7.26
C GLY A 177 -20.04 -14.83 -7.38
N SER A 178 -21.20 -14.75 -6.70
CA SER A 178 -22.25 -15.76 -6.42
C SER A 178 -21.85 -17.17 -5.96
N GLY A 179 -20.57 -17.45 -5.69
CA GLY A 179 -20.12 -18.55 -4.83
C GLY A 179 -20.07 -18.20 -3.32
N GLY A 180 -20.49 -16.98 -2.96
CA GLY A 180 -20.49 -16.42 -1.61
C GLY A 180 -19.26 -15.55 -1.32
N TRP A 181 -19.36 -14.70 -0.29
CA TRP A 181 -18.29 -13.76 0.09
C TRP A 181 -16.92 -14.44 0.31
N ARG A 182 -15.86 -13.77 -0.16
CA ARG A 182 -14.46 -14.21 -0.16
C ARG A 182 -13.53 -13.16 0.44
N GLY A 183 -12.36 -13.58 0.89
CA GLY A 183 -11.35 -12.69 1.44
C GLY A 183 -11.77 -12.12 2.78
N VAL A 184 -11.54 -10.82 2.96
CA VAL A 184 -11.95 -10.05 4.13
C VAL A 184 -13.46 -10.14 4.36
N ALA A 185 -14.27 -10.16 3.30
CA ALA A 185 -15.73 -10.18 3.41
C ALA A 185 -16.33 -11.46 4.02
N ARG A 186 -15.53 -12.48 4.28
CA ARG A 186 -16.00 -13.68 5.00
C ARG A 186 -16.24 -13.44 6.47
N ASP A 187 -15.42 -12.63 7.11
CA ASP A 187 -15.48 -12.42 8.56
C ASP A 187 -16.00 -11.03 8.91
N TRP A 188 -15.73 -10.02 8.08
CA TRP A 188 -16.13 -8.64 8.35
C TRP A 188 -17.37 -8.24 7.54
N GLY A 189 -18.48 -8.05 8.26
CA GLY A 189 -19.79 -7.67 7.71
C GLY A 189 -19.81 -6.35 6.91
N PRO A 190 -19.10 -5.27 7.31
CA PRO A 190 -18.94 -4.04 6.54
C PRO A 190 -18.52 -4.26 5.10
N MET A 191 -17.66 -5.26 4.84
CA MET A 191 -17.19 -5.57 3.49
C MET A 191 -18.28 -6.17 2.61
N ARG A 192 -19.46 -6.50 3.14
CA ARG A 192 -20.63 -6.94 2.37
C ARG A 192 -21.54 -5.77 1.98
N SER A 193 -21.38 -4.61 2.61
CA SER A 193 -22.10 -3.38 2.24
C SER A 193 -21.36 -2.62 1.15
N ALA A 194 -22.03 -2.38 0.02
CA ALA A 194 -21.45 -1.62 -1.10
C ALA A 194 -21.01 -0.21 -0.68
N ALA A 195 -21.82 0.49 0.12
CA ALA A 195 -21.50 1.84 0.60
C ALA A 195 -20.25 1.85 1.49
N LYS A 196 -20.14 0.90 2.43
CA LYS A 196 -18.98 0.81 3.32
C LYS A 196 -17.71 0.41 2.56
N ARG A 197 -17.81 -0.53 1.61
CA ARG A 197 -16.69 -0.86 0.71
C ARG A 197 -16.21 0.37 -0.08
N ALA A 198 -17.13 1.16 -0.62
CA ALA A 198 -16.80 2.37 -1.37
C ALA A 198 -16.07 3.40 -0.48
N ASP A 199 -16.52 3.62 0.76
CA ASP A 199 -15.84 4.52 1.70
C ASP A 199 -14.44 4.01 2.09
N ILE A 200 -14.27 2.70 2.28
CA ILE A 200 -12.95 2.09 2.54
C ILE A 200 -12.03 2.27 1.32
N ALA A 201 -12.52 1.92 0.13
CA ALA A 201 -11.78 2.02 -1.12
C ALA A 201 -11.38 3.47 -1.44
N ALA A 202 -12.27 4.44 -1.21
CA ALA A 202 -11.98 5.86 -1.43
C ALA A 202 -10.85 6.35 -0.50
N TRP A 203 -10.81 5.86 0.75
CA TRP A 203 -9.72 6.21 1.65
C TRP A 203 -8.41 5.50 1.30
N THR A 204 -8.44 4.20 0.95
CA THR A 204 -7.20 3.46 0.65
C THR A 204 -6.59 3.87 -0.68
N SER A 205 -7.41 4.13 -1.70
CA SER A 205 -6.92 4.49 -3.05
C SER A 205 -6.38 5.91 -3.13
N SER A 206 -6.70 6.78 -2.17
CA SER A 206 -6.15 8.14 -2.09
C SER A 206 -4.76 8.22 -1.47
N GLN A 207 -4.24 7.11 -0.92
CA GLN A 207 -2.92 7.09 -0.32
C GLN A 207 -1.84 7.22 -1.40
N SER A 208 -0.76 7.95 -1.10
CA SER A 208 0.30 8.27 -2.07
C SER A 208 1.10 7.06 -2.55
N TYR A 209 1.02 5.93 -1.85
CA TYR A 209 1.52 4.65 -2.33
C TYR A 209 0.53 3.92 -3.20
N CYS A 210 -0.76 4.27 -3.24
CA CYS A 210 -1.77 3.65 -4.09
C CYS A 210 -2.01 4.36 -5.44
N THR A 211 -1.46 5.57 -5.58
CA THR A 211 -1.50 6.35 -6.82
C THR A 211 -0.39 5.91 -7.77
N ALA A 212 -0.70 5.74 -9.06
CA ALA A 212 0.33 5.46 -10.06
C ALA A 212 1.46 6.50 -9.98
N LYS A 213 2.72 6.06 -10.05
CA LYS A 213 3.85 6.96 -10.19
C LYS A 213 3.69 7.63 -11.55
N THR A 214 3.47 8.95 -11.59
CA THR A 214 3.46 9.68 -12.86
C THR A 214 4.86 9.58 -13.43
N GLU A 215 5.03 8.92 -14.58
CA GLU A 215 6.28 8.98 -15.34
C GLU A 215 6.51 10.45 -15.70
N SER A 216 7.67 10.98 -15.30
CA SER A 216 8.10 12.35 -15.59
C SER A 216 9.01 12.35 -16.81
#